data_AF-A0A6P4EGX6-F1
#
_entry.id   AF-A0A6P4EGX6-F1
#
_cell.length_a   1.000
_cell.length_b   1.000
_cell.length_c   1.000
_cell.angle_alpha   90.00
_cell.angle_beta   90.00
_cell.angle_gamma   90.00
#
_symmetry.space_group_name_H-M   'P 1'
#
loop_
_entity.id
_entity.type
_entity.pdbx_description
1 polymer ?
#
loop_
_entity_poly.entity_id
_entity_poly.type
_entity_poly.pdbx_seq_one_letter_code
_entity_poly.pdbx_strand_id
1 'polypeptide(L)'
;MLLLPFVMKLFMKNKWSIFLWEMLVLTMLMPQLQGEVSASASASADPDTTTNATCRHATDMWGDPDPNIFYVCSDGGEPLQLECPAGRGFFSGLGYLGCLPFAHWPACRPSEEQVDATQLSAGCDSQPPPWASPDPNQFYLCPGPDATPLLLNCAAGKGFVANSEVTGCADWSQWRRQMQCEAYY
;
A
#
# COMPACT_ATOMS: atom_id res chain seq x y z
N MET A 1 40.90 73.57 3.54
CA MET A 1 39.63 72.83 3.68
C MET A 1 39.60 71.80 2.54
N LEU A 2 40.02 70.55 2.75
CA LEU A 2 39.16 69.37 3.09
C LEU A 2 38.02 69.22 2.04
N LEU A 3 37.85 68.18 1.21
CA LEU A 3 38.04 66.72 1.33
C LEU A 3 38.06 66.01 -0.06
N LEU A 4 38.60 64.77 -0.06
CA LEU A 4 38.60 63.62 -1.00
C LEU A 4 37.33 63.36 -1.87
N PRO A 5 37.41 62.65 -3.04
CA PRO A 5 37.74 61.21 -3.09
C PRO A 5 38.69 60.75 -4.23
N PHE A 6 39.60 59.82 -3.90
CA PHE A 6 40.35 59.03 -4.88
C PHE A 6 39.51 57.86 -5.39
N VAL A 7 39.46 57.75 -6.71
CA VAL A 7 38.85 56.68 -7.50
C VAL A 7 39.77 55.45 -7.48
N MET A 8 39.31 54.33 -6.92
CA MET A 8 39.93 53.02 -7.12
C MET A 8 39.41 52.39 -8.42
N LYS A 9 40.28 52.30 -9.44
CA LYS A 9 40.10 51.43 -10.60
C LYS A 9 40.53 50.01 -10.21
N LEU A 10 39.57 49.09 -10.08
CA LEU A 10 39.82 47.65 -10.02
C LEU A 10 39.47 47.04 -11.38
N PHE A 11 40.48 46.49 -12.04
CA PHE A 11 40.38 45.76 -13.29
C PHE A 11 39.66 44.42 -13.06
N MET A 12 38.42 44.29 -13.53
CA MET A 12 37.80 42.98 -13.73
C MET A 12 38.09 42.49 -15.15
N LYS A 13 38.97 41.49 -15.22
CA LYS A 13 39.39 40.78 -16.41
C LYS A 13 38.37 39.69 -16.72
N ASN A 14 37.82 39.79 -17.92
CA ASN A 14 36.86 38.89 -18.58
C ASN A 14 37.15 37.39 -18.31
N LYS A 15 36.25 36.73 -17.55
CA LYS A 15 36.32 35.30 -17.17
C LYS A 15 35.06 34.53 -17.58
N TRP A 16 34.32 34.99 -18.61
CA TRP A 16 33.12 34.29 -19.06
C TRP A 16 33.41 33.15 -20.05
N SER A 17 34.61 33.08 -20.64
CA SER A 17 34.90 32.05 -21.65
C SER A 17 35.34 30.68 -21.09
N ILE A 18 35.64 30.56 -19.79
CA ILE A 18 36.21 29.33 -19.20
C ILE A 18 35.11 28.41 -18.63
N PHE A 19 33.96 28.97 -18.23
CA PHE A 19 32.86 28.18 -17.65
C PHE A 19 32.05 27.36 -18.66
N LEU A 20 32.09 27.70 -19.95
CA LEU A 20 31.33 27.00 -21.00
C LEU A 20 32.04 25.72 -21.50
N TRP A 21 33.36 25.61 -21.32
CA TRP A 21 34.12 24.45 -21.81
C TRP A 21 34.11 23.28 -20.82
N GLU A 22 34.09 23.57 -19.51
CA GLU A 22 34.01 22.55 -18.45
C GLU A 22 32.65 21.83 -18.41
N MET A 23 31.56 22.48 -18.84
CA MET A 23 30.22 21.87 -18.90
C MET A 23 30.02 20.93 -20.10
N LEU A 24 30.88 20.98 -21.12
CA LEU A 24 30.78 20.13 -22.31
C LEU A 24 31.52 18.79 -22.15
N VAL A 25 32.46 18.69 -21.20
CA VAL A 25 33.29 17.48 -21.00
C VAL A 25 32.68 16.53 -19.96
N LEU A 26 31.78 17.02 -19.10
CA LEU A 26 31.13 16.20 -18.06
C LEU A 26 29.94 15.36 -18.59
N THR A 27 29.54 15.49 -19.85
CA THR A 27 28.42 14.74 -20.46
C THR A 27 28.84 13.50 -21.26
N MET A 28 30.13 13.16 -21.34
CA MET A 28 30.62 12.02 -22.14
C MET A 28 31.24 10.86 -21.33
N LEU A 29 31.14 10.87 -20.01
CA LEU A 29 31.65 9.80 -19.13
C LEU A 29 30.60 9.36 -18.11
N MET A 30 29.55 8.71 -18.60
CA MET A 30 28.74 7.78 -17.81
C MET A 30 28.79 6.41 -18.48
N PRO A 31 29.36 5.38 -17.82
CA PRO A 31 29.35 4.02 -18.32
C PRO A 31 27.95 3.42 -18.19
N GLN A 32 27.59 2.62 -19.20
CA GLN A 32 26.41 1.77 -19.26
C GLN A 32 26.28 0.90 -18.00
N LEU A 33 25.27 1.20 -17.18
CA LEU A 33 24.74 0.32 -16.15
C LEU A 33 23.22 0.25 -16.34
N GLN A 34 22.80 -0.88 -16.90
CA GLN A 34 21.50 -1.54 -16.73
C GLN A 34 20.26 -0.65 -16.90
N GLY A 35 19.80 -0.57 -18.15
CA GLY A 35 18.38 -0.35 -18.42
C GLY A 35 17.58 -1.61 -18.06
N GLU A 36 17.37 -1.86 -16.77
CA GLU A 36 16.13 -2.50 -16.36
C GLU A 36 15.05 -1.46 -16.60
N VAL A 37 14.30 -1.64 -17.68
CA VAL A 37 13.03 -0.96 -17.87
C VAL A 37 12.19 -1.39 -16.68
N SER A 38 12.15 -0.56 -15.64
CA SER A 38 11.03 -0.50 -14.72
C SER A 38 9.83 -0.18 -15.60
N ALA A 39 9.22 -1.23 -16.13
CA ALA A 39 7.83 -1.21 -16.47
C ALA A 39 7.16 -0.74 -15.19
N SER A 40 6.77 0.53 -15.17
CA SER A 40 5.62 0.99 -14.42
C SER A 40 4.62 -0.15 -14.55
N ALA A 41 4.32 -0.82 -13.44
CA ALA A 41 3.14 -1.64 -13.37
C ALA A 41 1.97 -0.66 -13.57
N SER A 42 1.64 -0.38 -14.84
CA SER A 42 0.27 -0.30 -15.24
C SER A 42 -0.31 -1.61 -14.73
N ALA A 43 -0.92 -1.55 -13.54
CA ALA A 43 -1.86 -2.55 -13.11
C ALA A 43 -2.73 -2.78 -14.34
N SER A 44 -2.56 -3.93 -14.97
CA SER A 44 -3.60 -4.50 -15.78
C SER A 44 -4.78 -4.54 -14.85
N ALA A 45 -5.67 -3.55 -14.98
CA ALA A 45 -7.02 -3.65 -14.50
C ALA A 45 -7.48 -5.01 -15.04
N ASP A 46 -7.58 -5.97 -14.12
CA ASP A 46 -8.27 -7.20 -14.42
C ASP A 46 -9.66 -6.75 -14.87
N PRO A 47 -10.07 -6.98 -16.14
CA PRO A 47 -11.30 -6.41 -16.67
C PRO A 47 -12.56 -6.91 -15.94
N ASP A 48 -12.41 -7.89 -15.04
CA ASP A 48 -13.52 -8.54 -14.32
C ASP A 48 -13.99 -7.80 -13.05
N THR A 49 -13.36 -6.72 -12.61
CA THR A 49 -13.89 -5.85 -11.52
C THR A 49 -14.25 -4.46 -12.00
N THR A 50 -14.78 -4.33 -13.22
CA THR A 50 -15.38 -3.07 -13.67
C THR A 50 -16.62 -2.76 -12.81
N THR A 51 -16.44 -2.10 -11.67
CA THR A 51 -17.56 -1.51 -10.93
C THR A 51 -18.22 -0.52 -11.87
N ASN A 52 -19.43 -0.84 -12.34
CA ASN A 52 -20.27 0.02 -13.19
C ASN A 52 -20.82 1.24 -12.41
N ALA A 53 -20.03 1.74 -11.45
CA ALA A 53 -20.37 2.82 -10.55
C ALA A 53 -20.07 4.15 -11.24
N THR A 54 -21.11 4.86 -11.62
CA THR A 54 -21.02 6.25 -12.07
C THR A 54 -20.95 7.19 -10.87
N CYS A 55 -19.97 8.09 -10.87
CA CYS A 55 -19.88 9.20 -9.93
C CYS A 55 -21.12 10.08 -10.00
N ARG A 56 -21.83 10.23 -8.88
CA ARG A 56 -22.98 11.15 -8.79
C ARG A 56 -22.58 12.48 -8.16
N HIS A 57 -21.62 12.45 -7.23
CA HIS A 57 -21.05 13.62 -6.59
C HIS A 57 -19.53 13.50 -6.48
N ALA A 58 -18.84 14.64 -6.46
CA ALA A 58 -17.38 14.69 -6.32
C ALA A 58 -16.87 14.13 -4.97
N THR A 59 -17.75 14.01 -3.98
CA THR A 59 -17.44 13.44 -2.65
C THR A 59 -17.78 11.97 -2.53
N ASP A 60 -18.29 11.34 -3.59
CA ASP A 60 -18.61 9.91 -3.55
C ASP A 60 -17.31 9.11 -3.42
N MET A 61 -17.33 8.14 -2.50
CA MET A 61 -16.22 7.22 -2.23
C MET A 61 -16.79 5.87 -1.84
N TRP A 62 -16.22 4.79 -2.39
CA TRP A 62 -16.62 3.42 -2.11
C TRP A 62 -15.42 2.49 -2.23
N GLY A 63 -15.50 1.32 -1.61
CA GLY A 63 -14.45 0.32 -1.59
C GLY A 63 -14.59 -0.69 -2.72
N ASP A 64 -13.47 -1.35 -3.00
CA ASP A 64 -13.45 -2.61 -3.74
C ASP A 64 -13.66 -3.79 -2.76
N PRO A 65 -14.07 -4.98 -3.25
CA PRO A 65 -13.92 -6.19 -2.45
C PRO A 65 -12.50 -6.37 -1.90
N ASP A 66 -11.46 -6.06 -2.69
CA ASP A 66 -10.08 -5.95 -2.20
C ASP A 66 -9.99 -4.79 -1.19
N PRO A 67 -9.69 -5.07 0.08
CA PRO A 67 -9.67 -4.05 1.10
C PRO A 67 -8.56 -3.01 0.88
N ASN A 68 -7.57 -3.27 0.04
CA ASN A 68 -6.52 -2.31 -0.27
C ASN A 68 -6.97 -1.30 -1.33
N ILE A 69 -8.06 -1.54 -2.05
CA ILE A 69 -8.50 -0.72 -3.18
C ILE A 69 -9.77 0.04 -2.80
N PHE A 70 -9.82 1.31 -3.18
CA PHE A 70 -11.01 2.14 -3.07
C PHE A 70 -11.11 3.10 -4.25
N TYR A 71 -12.29 3.68 -4.43
CA TYR A 71 -12.60 4.55 -5.52
C TYR A 71 -13.10 5.88 -5.00
N VAL A 72 -12.66 6.97 -5.62
CA VAL A 72 -13.17 8.34 -5.39
C VAL A 72 -13.56 8.96 -6.72
N CYS A 73 -14.37 10.00 -6.70
CA CYS A 73 -14.70 10.73 -7.91
C CYS A 73 -13.68 11.82 -8.21
N SER A 74 -13.20 11.85 -9.46
CA SER A 74 -12.45 12.99 -9.98
C SER A 74 -13.36 14.21 -10.17
N ASP A 75 -12.75 15.39 -10.28
CA ASP A 75 -13.46 16.62 -10.66
C ASP A 75 -14.15 16.51 -12.04
N GLY A 76 -13.63 15.62 -12.90
CA GLY A 76 -14.21 15.30 -14.22
C GLY A 76 -15.42 14.38 -14.17
N GLY A 77 -15.79 13.85 -13.00
CA GLY A 77 -16.89 12.89 -12.84
C GLY A 77 -16.51 11.45 -13.17
N GLU A 78 -15.23 11.15 -13.36
CA GLU A 78 -14.75 9.79 -13.59
C GLU A 78 -14.29 9.14 -12.27
N PRO A 79 -14.62 7.86 -12.02
CA PRO A 79 -14.05 7.11 -10.90
C PRO A 79 -12.53 6.99 -11.00
N LEU A 80 -11.85 7.26 -9.89
CA LEU A 80 -10.42 7.07 -9.73
C LEU A 80 -10.18 5.95 -8.73
N GLN A 81 -9.53 4.88 -9.18
CA GLN A 81 -9.05 3.81 -8.32
C GLN A 81 -7.80 4.26 -7.57
N LEU A 82 -7.78 4.03 -6.26
CA LEU A 82 -6.71 4.38 -5.34
C LEU A 82 -6.44 3.19 -4.41
N GLU A 83 -5.27 3.20 -3.78
CA GLU A 83 -4.86 2.19 -2.81
C GLU A 83 -4.69 2.77 -1.41
N CYS A 84 -5.10 2.00 -0.39
CA CYS A 84 -4.80 2.32 0.99
C CYS A 84 -3.30 2.13 1.29
N PRO A 85 -2.72 2.94 2.19
CA PRO A 85 -1.36 2.72 2.65
C PRO A 85 -1.19 1.33 3.30
N ALA A 86 0.02 0.78 3.22
CA ALA A 86 0.35 -0.52 3.80
C ALA A 86 -0.11 -0.68 5.26
N GLY A 87 -0.66 -1.86 5.59
CA GLY A 87 -1.21 -2.18 6.91
C GLY A 87 -2.59 -1.57 7.20
N ARG A 88 -3.23 -0.98 6.18
CA ARG A 88 -4.57 -0.39 6.27
C ARG A 88 -5.42 -0.91 5.11
N GLY A 89 -6.72 -0.95 5.34
CA GLY A 89 -7.70 -1.21 4.30
C GLY A 89 -8.88 -0.26 4.38
N PHE A 90 -9.57 -0.11 3.25
CA PHE A 90 -10.75 0.68 3.11
C PHE A 90 -11.92 0.02 3.84
N PHE A 91 -12.61 0.83 4.63
CA PHE A 91 -13.80 0.43 5.38
C PHE A 91 -14.88 1.50 5.21
N SER A 92 -16.09 1.06 4.88
CA SER A 92 -17.26 1.91 4.76
C SER A 92 -18.41 1.30 5.55
N GLY A 93 -18.77 1.89 6.68
CA GLY A 93 -19.84 1.40 7.53
C GLY A 93 -19.65 1.74 8.99
N LEU A 94 -20.67 1.49 9.81
CA LEU A 94 -20.64 1.68 11.27
C LEU A 94 -20.13 3.08 11.73
N GLY A 95 -20.33 4.12 10.90
CA GLY A 95 -19.85 5.48 11.18
C GLY A 95 -18.42 5.78 10.73
N TYR A 96 -17.75 4.83 10.09
CA TYR A 96 -16.40 4.96 9.56
C TYR A 96 -16.41 4.97 8.03
N LEU A 97 -15.53 5.77 7.43
CA LEU A 97 -15.35 5.87 6.00
C LEU A 97 -13.88 6.18 5.68
N GLY A 98 -13.20 5.28 4.97
CA GLY A 98 -11.82 5.45 4.49
C GLY A 98 -10.84 4.37 4.96
N CYS A 99 -9.54 4.63 4.79
CA CYS A 99 -8.47 3.67 5.10
C CYS A 99 -8.18 3.57 6.61
N LEU A 100 -8.63 2.50 7.23
CA LEU A 100 -8.40 2.17 8.63
C LEU A 100 -7.30 1.11 8.78
N PRO A 101 -6.46 1.16 9.83
CA PRO A 101 -5.59 0.04 10.18
C PRO A 101 -6.41 -1.24 10.36
N PHE A 102 -5.98 -2.37 9.82
CA PHE A 102 -6.75 -3.63 9.90
C PHE A 102 -7.06 -4.06 11.33
N ALA A 103 -6.10 -3.84 12.25
CA ALA A 103 -6.29 -4.11 13.68
C ALA A 103 -7.40 -3.27 14.35
N HIS A 104 -7.83 -2.18 13.72
CA HIS A 104 -8.87 -1.27 14.22
C HIS A 104 -10.18 -1.37 13.45
N TRP A 105 -10.30 -2.34 12.54
CA TRP A 105 -11.55 -2.54 11.82
C TRP A 105 -12.70 -2.89 12.78
N PRO A 106 -13.84 -2.17 12.73
CA PRO A 106 -14.97 -2.46 13.60
C PRO A 106 -15.72 -3.76 13.26
N ALA A 107 -15.55 -4.26 12.03
CA ALA A 107 -16.09 -5.52 11.51
C ALA A 107 -15.05 -6.20 10.58
N CYS A 108 -15.37 -7.33 9.95
CA CYS A 108 -14.46 -8.06 9.06
C CYS A 108 -13.16 -8.54 9.75
N ARG A 109 -13.21 -8.89 11.04
CA ARG A 109 -12.04 -9.37 11.79
C ARG A 109 -12.22 -10.83 12.19
N PRO A 110 -11.13 -11.59 12.30
CA PRO A 110 -11.21 -12.92 12.88
C PRO A 110 -11.67 -12.81 14.34
N SER A 111 -12.40 -13.81 14.83
CA SER A 111 -12.84 -13.88 16.22
C SER A 111 -11.62 -13.89 17.16
N GLU A 112 -11.80 -13.51 18.42
CA GLU A 112 -10.69 -13.49 19.39
C GLU A 112 -10.04 -14.88 19.54
N GLU A 113 -10.80 -15.95 19.37
CA GLU A 113 -10.34 -17.34 19.36
C GLU A 113 -9.43 -17.67 18.16
N GLN A 114 -9.56 -16.92 17.05
CA GLN A 114 -8.79 -17.09 15.82
C GLN A 114 -7.51 -16.24 15.79
N VAL A 115 -7.42 -15.18 16.61
CA VAL A 115 -6.27 -14.23 16.67
C VAL A 115 -5.53 -14.35 18.01
N ASP A 116 -5.80 -15.37 18.81
CA ASP A 116 -5.39 -15.43 20.21
C ASP A 116 -3.89 -15.09 20.39
N ALA A 117 -3.63 -13.90 20.93
CA ALA A 117 -2.27 -13.41 21.20
C ALA A 117 -1.53 -14.31 22.18
N THR A 118 -2.28 -15.07 22.99
CA THR A 118 -1.74 -16.10 23.89
C THR A 118 -1.09 -17.22 23.08
N GLN A 119 -1.61 -17.59 21.91
CA GLN A 119 -1.01 -18.62 21.04
C GLN A 119 0.31 -18.15 20.45
N LEU A 120 0.39 -16.89 20.00
CA LEU A 120 1.65 -16.31 19.53
C LEU A 120 2.74 -16.33 20.62
N SER A 121 2.35 -16.12 21.88
CA SER A 121 3.27 -16.20 23.03
C SER A 121 3.57 -17.62 23.50
N ALA A 122 2.64 -18.56 23.30
CA ALA A 122 2.76 -19.97 23.65
C ALA A 122 3.51 -20.78 22.58
N GLY A 123 3.81 -20.17 21.42
CA GLY A 123 4.47 -20.84 20.32
C GLY A 123 3.58 -21.88 19.64
N CYS A 124 4.20 -22.93 19.12
CA CYS A 124 3.55 -23.92 18.27
C CYS A 124 2.91 -25.11 18.99
N ASP A 125 2.72 -25.00 20.31
CA ASP A 125 2.40 -26.14 21.17
C ASP A 125 0.92 -26.21 21.59
N SER A 126 0.14 -25.15 21.38
CA SER A 126 -1.20 -24.99 21.97
C SER A 126 -2.37 -25.24 21.00
N GLN A 127 -2.32 -24.74 19.77
CA GLN A 127 -3.39 -24.89 18.78
C GLN A 127 -2.83 -25.21 17.38
N PRO A 128 -3.45 -26.12 16.60
CA PRO A 128 -2.92 -26.45 15.29
C PRO A 128 -3.04 -25.23 14.34
N PRO A 129 -1.93 -24.78 13.75
CA PRO A 129 -1.96 -23.77 12.68
C PRO A 129 -2.67 -24.29 11.43
N PRO A 130 -3.01 -23.40 10.48
CA PRO A 130 -2.72 -21.96 10.46
C PRO A 130 -3.78 -21.10 11.19
N TRP A 131 -3.34 -19.98 11.77
CA TRP A 131 -4.23 -19.00 12.43
C TRP A 131 -4.14 -17.61 11.80
N ALA A 132 -5.20 -16.82 11.97
CA ALA A 132 -5.36 -15.55 11.29
C ALA A 132 -4.50 -14.44 11.93
N SER A 133 -3.96 -13.56 11.09
CA SER A 133 -3.34 -12.30 11.52
C SER A 133 -4.39 -11.19 11.59
N PRO A 134 -4.13 -10.08 12.31
CA PRO A 134 -4.92 -8.87 12.16
C PRO A 134 -4.95 -8.34 10.72
N ASP A 135 -3.88 -8.52 9.94
CA ASP A 135 -3.87 -8.22 8.50
C ASP A 135 -4.56 -9.37 7.74
N PRO A 136 -5.62 -9.09 6.97
CA PRO A 136 -6.41 -10.12 6.32
C PRO A 136 -5.67 -10.85 5.20
N ASN A 137 -4.57 -10.31 4.65
CA ASN A 137 -3.73 -11.04 3.69
C ASN A 137 -2.71 -11.96 4.39
N GLN A 138 -2.58 -11.90 5.72
CA GLN A 138 -1.53 -12.61 6.44
C GLN A 138 -2.07 -13.69 7.37
N PHE A 139 -1.24 -14.68 7.62
CA PHE A 139 -1.52 -15.77 8.53
C PHE A 139 -0.24 -16.32 9.14
N TYR A 140 -0.38 -17.00 10.26
CA TYR A 140 0.75 -17.63 10.94
C TYR A 140 0.73 -19.15 10.71
N LEU A 141 1.92 -19.73 10.56
CA LEU A 141 2.14 -21.17 10.39
C LEU A 141 3.29 -21.65 11.27
N CYS A 142 3.17 -22.85 11.84
CA CYS A 142 4.27 -23.48 12.56
C CYS A 142 5.08 -24.41 11.65
N PRO A 143 6.40 -24.21 11.53
CA PRO A 143 7.26 -25.12 10.79
C PRO A 143 7.57 -26.42 11.56
N GLY A 144 7.28 -26.46 12.87
CA GLY A 144 7.48 -27.63 13.73
C GLY A 144 7.04 -27.36 15.18
N PRO A 145 7.08 -28.39 16.04
CA PRO A 145 6.87 -28.23 17.48
C PRO A 145 7.95 -27.33 18.09
N ASP A 146 7.62 -26.59 19.16
CA ASP A 146 8.50 -25.62 19.85
C ASP A 146 9.09 -24.50 18.94
N ALA A 147 8.65 -24.41 17.68
CA ALA A 147 9.18 -23.43 16.74
C ALA A 147 8.52 -22.06 16.92
N THR A 148 9.22 -21.01 16.46
CA THR A 148 8.60 -19.68 16.34
C THR A 148 7.62 -19.67 15.17
N PRO A 149 6.36 -19.19 15.37
CA PRO A 149 5.41 -19.07 14.29
C PRO A 149 5.93 -18.16 13.17
N LEU A 150 5.75 -18.59 11.92
CA LEU A 150 6.11 -17.83 10.73
C LEU A 150 4.91 -17.05 10.24
N LEU A 151 5.06 -15.74 10.07
CA LEU A 151 4.07 -14.89 9.41
C LEU A 151 4.24 -15.00 7.89
N LEU A 152 3.18 -15.43 7.21
CA LEU A 152 3.13 -15.66 5.77
C LEU A 152 1.99 -14.83 5.16
N ASN A 153 2.10 -14.59 3.85
CA ASN A 153 1.08 -13.89 3.08
C ASN A 153 0.32 -14.87 2.18
N CYS A 154 -0.96 -14.61 1.97
CA CYS A 154 -1.71 -15.15 0.85
C CYS A 154 -1.18 -14.58 -0.48
N ALA A 155 -1.45 -15.28 -1.58
CA ALA A 155 -1.20 -14.73 -2.91
C ALA A 155 -1.98 -13.41 -3.13
N ALA A 156 -1.53 -12.59 -4.08
CA ALA A 156 -2.21 -11.34 -4.44
C ALA A 156 -3.70 -11.59 -4.77
N GLY A 157 -4.56 -10.64 -4.38
CA GLY A 157 -6.02 -10.74 -4.57
C GLY A 157 -6.74 -11.67 -3.59
N LYS A 158 -6.06 -12.15 -2.54
CA LYS A 158 -6.63 -13.10 -1.57
C LYS A 158 -6.47 -12.68 -0.12
N GLY A 159 -7.44 -13.05 0.70
CA GLY A 159 -7.40 -12.96 2.15
C GLY A 159 -7.43 -14.32 2.82
N PHE A 160 -6.85 -14.43 4.01
CA PHE A 160 -6.85 -15.63 4.82
C PHE A 160 -8.13 -15.75 5.65
N VAL A 161 -8.73 -16.93 5.65
CA VAL A 161 -9.89 -17.31 6.47
C VAL A 161 -9.49 -18.50 7.33
N ALA A 162 -9.87 -18.48 8.61
CA ALA A 162 -9.69 -19.61 9.52
C ALA A 162 -10.93 -19.78 10.40
N ASN A 163 -12.05 -20.24 9.83
CA ASN A 163 -13.27 -20.54 10.58
C ASN A 163 -13.51 -22.05 10.67
N SER A 164 -14.60 -22.47 11.32
CA SER A 164 -14.92 -23.88 11.53
C SER A 164 -15.20 -24.66 10.23
N GLU A 165 -15.49 -23.98 9.13
CA GLU A 165 -15.84 -24.59 7.84
C GLU A 165 -14.68 -24.59 6.85
N VAL A 166 -13.88 -23.52 6.83
CA VAL A 166 -12.83 -23.26 5.86
C VAL A 166 -11.61 -22.66 6.55
N THR A 167 -10.43 -23.21 6.23
CA THR A 167 -9.14 -22.66 6.61
C THR A 167 -8.24 -22.55 5.38
N GLY A 168 -7.79 -21.35 5.05
CA GLY A 168 -6.94 -21.08 3.89
C GLY A 168 -7.15 -19.70 3.26
N CYS A 169 -6.47 -19.44 2.15
CA CYS A 169 -6.59 -18.20 1.38
C CYS A 169 -7.75 -18.28 0.38
N ALA A 170 -8.61 -17.25 0.37
CA ALA A 170 -9.76 -17.11 -0.53
C ALA A 170 -9.70 -15.76 -1.26
N ASP A 171 -10.31 -15.67 -2.45
CA ASP A 171 -10.43 -14.40 -3.18
C ASP A 171 -11.23 -13.38 -2.35
N TRP A 172 -10.93 -12.09 -2.47
CA TRP A 172 -11.46 -11.07 -1.57
C TRP A 172 -12.99 -11.06 -1.43
N SER A 173 -13.73 -11.25 -2.54
CA SER A 173 -15.19 -11.37 -2.51
C SER A 173 -15.67 -12.56 -1.68
N GLN A 174 -14.99 -13.71 -1.79
CA GLN A 174 -15.29 -14.90 -1.00
C GLN A 174 -14.86 -14.71 0.47
N TRP A 175 -13.71 -14.09 0.70
CA TRP A 175 -13.23 -13.75 2.04
C TRP A 175 -14.24 -12.87 2.78
N ARG A 176 -14.73 -11.78 2.15
CA ARG A 176 -15.77 -10.90 2.72
C ARG A 176 -17.02 -11.67 3.13
N ARG A 177 -17.45 -12.64 2.30
CA ARG A 177 -18.60 -13.51 2.59
C ARG A 177 -18.36 -14.43 3.77
N GLN A 178 -17.20 -15.09 3.80
CA GLN A 178 -16.82 -16.00 4.89
C GLN A 178 -16.63 -15.27 6.23
N MET A 179 -16.19 -14.01 6.16
CA MET A 179 -16.09 -13.09 7.31
C MET A 179 -17.42 -12.38 7.62
N GLN A 180 -18.48 -12.66 6.87
CA GLN A 180 -19.84 -12.10 7.02
C GLN A 180 -19.87 -10.56 7.00
N CYS A 181 -19.15 -9.98 6.05
CA CYS A 181 -18.82 -8.56 6.08
C CYS A 181 -18.88 -7.89 4.69
N GLU A 182 -19.69 -8.47 3.79
CA GLU A 182 -19.96 -7.97 2.44
C GLU A 182 -20.60 -6.56 2.41
N ALA A 183 -21.12 -6.08 3.54
CA ALA A 183 -21.75 -4.76 3.64
C ALA A 183 -20.77 -3.63 4.01
N TYR A 184 -19.49 -3.91 4.21
CA TYR A 184 -18.52 -2.97 4.79
C TYR A 184 -17.36 -2.57 3.87
N TYR A 185 -17.68 -2.25 2.61
CA TYR A 185 -16.77 -1.63 1.64
C TYR A 185 -17.56 -0.75 0.68
#